data_AF-A0A1V9V3N2-F1
#
_entry.id   AF-A0A1V9V3N2-F1
#
_cell.length_a   1.000
_cell.length_b   1.000
_cell.length_c   1.000
_cell.angle_alpha   90.00
_cell.angle_beta   90.00
_cell.angle_gamma   90.00
#
_symmetry.space_group_name_H-M   'P 1'
#
loop_
_entity.id
_entity.type
_entity.pdbx_description
1 polymer ?
#
loop_
_entity_poly.entity_id
_entity_poly.type
_entity_poly.pdbx_seq_one_letter_code
_entity_poly.pdbx_strand_id
1 'polypeptide(L)'
;MRSCGLFFAYADRRVIDVSALIKLPDDISSVQAAGLLSKGLTAWALVKQVHGVRAVETAVVHGASGGPGSLLAHWAKSLGANVTATVGSAGKARIVESWGPDLVLRSDGADLAQRIRALSGGYGVDVVYDLVGRQTLDPGHGGVGVV
;
A
#
# COMPACT_ATOMS: atom_id res chain seq x y z
N MET A 1 4.85 12.33 28.26
CA MET A 1 4.54 11.15 27.43
C MET A 1 3.97 11.66 26.10
N ARG A 2 4.52 11.27 24.95
CA ARG A 2 4.04 11.70 23.63
C ARG A 2 3.02 10.70 23.11
N SER A 3 1.92 11.17 22.52
CA SER A 3 0.85 10.33 21.98
C SER A 3 0.25 10.91 20.71
N CYS A 4 -0.32 10.06 19.86
CA CYS A 4 -0.99 10.45 18.62
C CYS A 4 -2.39 9.84 18.54
N GLY A 5 -3.33 10.53 17.89
CA GLY A 5 -4.71 10.09 17.70
C GLY A 5 -5.26 10.55 16.36
N LEU A 6 -6.23 9.83 15.80
CA LEU A 6 -6.58 9.94 14.38
C LEU A 6 -7.63 11.02 14.04
N PHE A 7 -8.62 11.23 14.92
CA PHE A 7 -9.84 11.97 14.58
C PHE A 7 -9.81 13.44 15.00
N PHE A 8 -10.41 14.34 14.22
CA PHE A 8 -10.52 15.79 14.52
C PHE A 8 -9.15 16.50 14.69
N ALA A 9 -8.18 16.21 13.81
CA ALA A 9 -6.78 16.61 13.98
C ALA A 9 -6.44 18.04 13.53
N TYR A 10 -7.27 18.70 12.72
CA TYR A 10 -7.04 20.07 12.26
C TYR A 10 -7.53 21.09 13.28
N ALA A 11 -6.85 21.15 14.42
CA ALA A 11 -7.07 22.09 15.51
C ALA A 11 -5.76 22.32 16.27
N ASP A 12 -5.65 23.46 16.94
CA ASP A 12 -4.56 23.76 17.87
C ASP A 12 -4.65 22.89 19.16
N ARG A 13 -5.89 22.61 19.60
CA ARG A 13 -6.20 21.72 20.73
C ARG A 13 -7.47 20.91 20.44
N ARG A 14 -7.55 19.71 20.98
CA ARG A 14 -8.75 18.86 20.91
C ARG A 14 -8.91 18.00 22.16
N VAL A 15 -10.14 17.66 22.49
CA VAL A 15 -10.47 16.63 23.48
C VAL A 15 -10.55 15.29 22.76
N ILE A 16 -9.87 14.27 23.29
CA ILE A 16 -9.87 12.92 22.73
C ILE A 16 -9.97 11.90 23.86
N ASP A 17 -10.68 10.80 23.59
CA ASP A 17 -10.73 9.67 24.49
C ASP A 17 -9.34 9.03 24.64
N VAL A 18 -8.94 8.71 25.87
CA VAL A 18 -7.62 8.14 26.15
C VAL A 18 -7.41 6.78 25.47
N SER A 19 -8.47 6.01 25.25
CA SER A 19 -8.41 4.72 24.56
C SER A 19 -8.08 4.84 23.06
N ALA A 20 -8.32 6.02 22.48
CA ALA A 20 -7.98 6.31 21.08
C ALA A 20 -6.54 6.87 20.91
N LEU A 21 -5.80 7.03 22.01
CA LEU A 21 -4.42 7.50 21.97
C LEU A 21 -3.43 6.34 21.86
N ILE A 22 -2.48 6.49 20.94
CA ILE A 22 -1.36 5.58 20.78
C ILE A 22 -0.12 6.25 21.37
N LYS A 23 0.54 5.55 22.31
CA LYS A 23 1.82 5.99 22.87
C LYS A 23 2.88 5.96 21.77
N LEU A 24 3.61 7.05 21.60
CA LEU A 24 4.73 7.11 20.66
C LEU A 24 6.00 6.54 21.30
N PRO A 25 6.73 5.65 20.61
CA PRO A 25 8.11 5.29 20.94
C PRO A 25 9.02 6.53 20.94
N ASP A 26 10.15 6.46 21.64
CA ASP A 26 11.05 7.61 21.81
C ASP A 26 11.76 8.01 20.51
N ASP A 27 11.97 7.04 19.60
CA ASP A 27 12.60 7.19 18.28
C ASP A 27 11.64 7.68 17.19
N ILE A 28 10.34 7.79 17.49
CA ILE A 28 9.32 8.31 16.56
C ILE A 28 8.92 9.73 16.97
N SER A 29 9.22 10.69 16.08
CA SER A 29 8.79 12.08 16.25
C SER A 29 7.27 12.24 16.07
N SER A 30 6.70 13.28 16.68
CA SER A 30 5.29 13.63 16.48
C SER A 30 4.95 13.93 15.02
N VAL A 31 5.89 14.48 14.24
CA VAL A 31 5.73 14.75 12.80
C VAL A 31 5.63 13.44 12.00
N GLN A 32 6.51 12.48 12.28
CA GLN A 32 6.44 11.15 11.67
C GLN A 32 5.13 10.46 12.05
N ALA A 33 4.75 10.47 13.33
CA ALA A 33 3.51 9.87 13.79
C ALA A 33 2.29 10.47 13.09
N ALA A 34 2.18 11.80 13.02
CA ALA A 34 1.08 12.49 12.35
C ALA A 34 1.00 12.15 10.85
N GLY A 35 2.15 12.04 10.17
CA GLY A 35 2.21 11.71 8.75
C GLY A 35 2.01 10.22 8.43
N LEU A 36 2.22 9.33 9.40
CA LEU A 36 2.15 7.88 9.23
C LEU A 36 0.84 7.28 9.71
N LEU A 37 0.25 7.78 10.80
CA LEU A 37 -0.77 7.04 11.54
C LEU A 37 -1.96 6.63 10.67
N SER A 38 -2.54 7.57 9.92
CA SER A 38 -3.70 7.32 9.05
C SER A 38 -3.40 6.26 7.97
N LYS A 39 -2.34 6.48 7.18
CA LYS A 39 -1.96 5.58 6.09
C LYS A 39 -1.40 4.24 6.57
N GLY A 40 -0.75 4.22 7.73
CA GLY A 40 -0.20 3.03 8.38
C GLY A 40 -1.28 2.12 8.93
N LEU A 41 -2.35 2.68 9.49
CA LEU A 41 -3.54 1.92 9.92
C LEU A 41 -4.21 1.22 8.74
N THR A 42 -4.37 1.90 7.60
CA THR A 42 -4.88 1.27 6.37
C THR A 42 -3.97 0.14 5.90
N ALA A 43 -2.66 0.39 5.84
CA ALA A 43 -1.70 -0.64 5.42
C ALA A 43 -1.73 -1.86 6.35
N TRP A 44 -1.76 -1.63 7.68
CA TRP A 44 -1.86 -2.68 8.68
C TRP A 44 -3.14 -3.51 8.51
N ALA A 45 -4.30 -2.86 8.41
CA ALA A 45 -5.57 -3.55 8.27
C ALA A 45 -5.57 -4.46 7.03
N LEU A 46 -5.02 -3.97 5.91
CA LEU A 46 -4.96 -4.72 4.66
C LEU A 46 -4.03 -5.94 4.71
N VAL A 47 -2.84 -5.81 5.31
CA VAL A 47 -1.84 -6.91 5.34
C VAL A 47 -1.96 -7.84 6.55
N LYS A 48 -2.70 -7.44 7.59
CA LYS A 48 -2.86 -8.23 8.82
C LYS A 48 -4.28 -8.71 9.08
N GLN A 49 -5.30 -7.94 8.72
CA GLN A 49 -6.69 -8.26 9.06
C GLN A 49 -7.51 -8.73 7.85
N VAL A 50 -7.40 -8.05 6.71
CA VAL A 50 -8.16 -8.38 5.51
C VAL A 50 -7.53 -9.58 4.80
N HIS A 51 -6.27 -9.46 4.41
CA HIS A 51 -5.49 -10.57 3.87
C HIS A 51 -4.19 -10.66 4.66
N GLY A 52 -4.07 -11.69 5.50
CA GLY A 52 -2.88 -11.92 6.30
C GLY A 52 -1.71 -12.38 5.44
N VAL A 53 -1.02 -11.43 4.81
CA VAL A 53 0.08 -11.69 3.86
C VAL A 53 1.11 -12.62 4.46
N ARG A 54 1.45 -13.67 3.71
CA ARG A 54 2.47 -14.64 4.08
C ARG A 54 3.69 -14.52 3.18
N ALA A 55 4.81 -15.07 3.67
CA ALA A 55 5.99 -15.23 2.83
C ALA A 55 5.64 -16.02 1.57
N VAL A 56 6.37 -15.76 0.48
CA VAL A 56 6.22 -16.35 -0.86
C VAL A 56 4.91 -16.05 -1.61
N GLU A 57 3.89 -15.49 -0.96
CA GLU A 57 2.67 -15.01 -1.64
C GLU A 57 2.99 -13.90 -2.64
N THR A 58 2.17 -13.81 -3.68
CA THR A 58 2.25 -12.81 -4.74
C THR A 58 1.24 -11.70 -4.48
N ALA A 59 1.74 -10.48 -4.34
CA ALA A 59 0.94 -9.30 -4.04
C ALA A 59 1.10 -8.24 -5.13
N VAL A 60 -0.02 -7.75 -5.66
CA VAL A 60 -0.04 -6.57 -6.54
C VAL A 60 -0.44 -5.35 -5.73
N VAL A 61 0.35 -4.28 -5.77
CA VAL A 61 0.03 -3.01 -5.12
C VAL A 61 -0.19 -1.94 -6.18
N HIS A 62 -1.45 -1.58 -6.41
CA HIS A 62 -1.79 -0.49 -7.31
C HIS A 62 -1.55 0.87 -6.64
N GLY A 63 -0.95 1.80 -7.38
CA GLY A 63 -0.64 3.12 -6.85
C GLY A 63 0.43 3.10 -5.76
N ALA A 64 1.43 2.22 -5.89
CA ALA A 64 2.46 1.99 -4.87
C ALA A 64 3.22 3.26 -4.46
N SER A 65 3.38 4.25 -5.36
CA SER A 65 4.01 5.54 -5.02
C SER A 65 3.16 6.45 -4.10
N GLY A 66 1.92 6.06 -3.79
CA GLY A 66 0.96 6.83 -2.99
C GLY A 66 1.13 6.64 -1.48
N GLY A 67 0.27 7.33 -0.71
CA GLY A 67 0.32 7.32 0.75
C GLY A 67 0.28 5.91 1.36
N PRO A 68 -0.86 5.21 1.33
CA PRO A 68 -0.95 3.85 1.86
C PRO A 68 -0.16 2.84 1.01
N GLY A 69 -0.13 3.03 -0.32
CA GLY A 69 0.51 2.10 -1.26
C GLY A 69 2.01 1.92 -0.99
N SER A 70 2.69 3.01 -0.60
CA SER A 70 4.12 2.94 -0.28
C SER A 70 4.36 2.08 0.96
N LEU A 71 3.55 2.25 2.01
CA LEU A 71 3.66 1.45 3.22
C LEU A 71 3.29 -0.02 2.97
N LEU A 72 2.27 -0.28 2.15
CA LEU A 72 1.87 -1.63 1.76
C LEU A 72 3.00 -2.37 1.03
N ALA A 73 3.63 -1.73 0.04
CA ALA A 73 4.70 -2.35 -0.72
C ALA A 73 5.90 -2.71 0.19
N HIS A 74 6.33 -1.78 1.05
CA HIS A 74 7.41 -2.05 2.01
C HIS A 74 7.05 -3.16 3.01
N TRP A 75 5.82 -3.15 3.53
CA TRP A 75 5.40 -4.13 4.53
C TRP A 75 5.19 -5.52 3.94
N ALA A 76 4.57 -5.62 2.76
CA ALA A 76 4.43 -6.90 2.06
C ALA A 76 5.82 -7.49 1.74
N LYS A 77 6.78 -6.68 1.26
CA LYS A 77 8.17 -7.12 1.06
C LYS A 77 8.83 -7.58 2.37
N SER A 78 8.64 -6.86 3.47
CA SER A 78 9.24 -7.24 4.76
C SER A 78 8.63 -8.52 5.36
N LEU A 79 7.42 -8.89 4.95
CA LEU A 79 6.79 -10.17 5.26
C LEU A 79 7.24 -11.31 4.34
N GLY A 80 8.08 -11.03 3.34
CA GLY A 80 8.62 -12.02 2.40
C GLY A 80 7.73 -12.31 1.20
N ALA A 81 6.74 -11.45 0.90
CA ALA A 81 5.93 -11.57 -0.30
C ALA A 81 6.71 -11.14 -1.56
N ASN A 82 6.26 -11.66 -2.71
CA ASN A 82 6.63 -11.23 -4.04
C ASN A 82 5.72 -10.07 -4.46
N VAL A 83 6.23 -8.84 -4.46
CA VAL A 83 5.45 -7.61 -4.67
C VAL A 83 5.65 -7.09 -6.09
N THR A 84 4.56 -7.00 -6.83
CA THR A 84 4.46 -6.22 -8.08
C THR A 84 3.80 -4.89 -7.79
N ALA A 85 4.53 -3.79 -7.98
CA ALA A 85 4.04 -2.44 -7.77
C ALA A 85 3.58 -1.79 -9.08
N THR A 86 2.47 -1.05 -9.08
CA THR A 86 2.07 -0.24 -10.23
C THR A 86 2.11 1.26 -9.95
N VAL A 87 2.49 2.05 -10.96
CA VAL A 87 2.70 3.49 -10.86
C VAL A 87 2.24 4.27 -12.08
N GLY A 88 1.80 5.51 -11.84
CA GLY A 88 1.23 6.38 -12.87
C GLY A 88 2.23 7.24 -13.67
N SER A 89 3.53 7.30 -13.33
CA SER A 89 4.52 8.05 -14.14
C SER A 89 5.91 7.42 -14.12
N ALA A 90 6.73 7.67 -15.15
CA ALA A 90 8.08 7.11 -15.24
C ALA A 90 8.99 7.61 -14.09
N GLY A 91 8.79 8.86 -13.66
CA GLY A 91 9.49 9.39 -12.48
C GLY A 91 9.11 8.64 -11.20
N LYS A 92 7.83 8.28 -11.03
CA LYS A 92 7.38 7.44 -9.92
C LYS A 92 7.91 6.01 -10.01
N ALA A 93 8.09 5.46 -11.22
CA ALA A 93 8.67 4.12 -11.40
C ALA A 93 10.09 4.04 -10.82
N ARG A 94 10.96 4.98 -11.18
CA ARG A 94 12.35 5.03 -10.66
C ARG A 94 12.42 5.11 -9.14
N ILE A 95 11.51 5.87 -8.53
CA ILE A 95 11.42 5.97 -7.06
C ILE A 95 10.98 4.64 -6.45
N VAL A 96 9.96 3.99 -7.03
CA VAL A 96 9.43 2.75 -6.48
C VAL A 96 10.39 1.57 -6.72
N GLU A 97 11.13 1.57 -7.83
CA GLU A 97 12.18 0.59 -8.11
C GLU A 97 13.27 0.61 -7.01
N SER A 98 13.62 1.79 -6.49
CA SER A 98 14.62 1.91 -5.42
C SER A 98 14.15 1.35 -4.07
N TRP A 99 12.87 1.04 -3.91
CA TRP A 99 12.32 0.42 -2.71
C TRP A 99 12.45 -1.12 -2.70
N GLY A 100 12.87 -1.71 -3.81
CA GLY A 100 13.06 -3.16 -3.95
C GLY A 100 11.80 -4.04 -4.06
N PRO A 101 10.69 -3.61 -4.69
CA PRO A 101 9.68 -4.57 -5.14
C PRO A 101 10.27 -5.48 -6.24
N ASP A 102 9.71 -6.66 -6.42
CA ASP A 102 10.20 -7.63 -7.41
C ASP A 102 9.94 -7.16 -8.84
N LEU A 103 8.88 -6.37 -9.02
CA LEU A 103 8.57 -5.75 -10.31
C LEU A 103 7.87 -4.40 -10.13
N VAL A 104 8.16 -3.46 -11.03
CA VAL A 104 7.46 -2.19 -11.16
C VAL A 104 6.84 -2.07 -12.55
N LEU A 105 5.54 -1.82 -12.59
CA LEU A 105 4.76 -1.69 -13.82
C LEU A 105 4.15 -0.29 -13.95
N ARG A 106 4.09 0.21 -15.18
CA ARG A 106 3.30 1.40 -15.48
C ARG A 106 1.81 1.05 -15.53
N SER A 107 0.98 1.88 -14.90
CA SER A 107 -0.47 1.70 -14.87
C SER A 107 -1.19 2.08 -16.17
N ASP A 108 -0.53 2.83 -17.05
CA ASP A 108 -1.02 3.20 -18.39
C ASP A 108 -0.48 2.28 -19.51
N GLY A 109 0.27 1.25 -19.14
CA GLY A 109 0.76 0.26 -20.10
C GLY A 109 -0.39 -0.60 -20.61
N ALA A 110 -0.41 -0.86 -21.91
CA ALA A 110 -1.31 -1.86 -22.50
C ALA A 110 -1.16 -3.20 -21.77
N ASP A 111 -2.28 -3.90 -21.60
CA ASP A 111 -2.35 -5.28 -21.12
C ASP A 111 -1.78 -5.51 -19.70
N LEU A 112 -1.90 -4.53 -18.79
CA LEU A 112 -1.45 -4.65 -17.40
C LEU A 112 -1.89 -5.95 -16.73
N ALA A 113 -3.18 -6.32 -16.84
CA ALA A 113 -3.67 -7.59 -16.30
C ALA A 113 -3.09 -8.83 -16.98
N GLN A 114 -2.81 -8.78 -18.28
CA GLN A 114 -2.16 -9.90 -18.96
C GLN A 114 -0.72 -10.06 -18.46
N ARG A 115 0.00 -8.95 -18.29
CA ARG A 115 1.36 -8.96 -17.74
C ARG A 115 1.38 -9.50 -16.31
N ILE A 116 0.46 -9.05 -15.46
CA ILE A 116 0.32 -9.56 -14.09
C ILE A 116 0.01 -11.06 -14.08
N ARG A 117 -0.92 -11.54 -14.92
CA ARG A 117 -1.22 -12.97 -15.05
C ARG A 117 -0.04 -13.79 -15.57
N ALA A 118 0.73 -13.23 -16.51
CA ALA A 118 1.89 -13.92 -17.06
C ALA A 118 3.00 -14.14 -16.01
N LEU A 119 3.14 -13.22 -15.04
CA LEU A 119 4.14 -13.33 -13.97
C LEU A 119 3.89 -14.53 -13.05
N SER A 120 2.64 -14.93 -12.89
CA SER A 120 2.27 -16.09 -12.10
C SER A 120 2.03 -17.35 -12.92
N GLY A 121 2.53 -17.39 -14.17
CA GLY A 121 2.33 -18.55 -15.04
C GLY A 121 0.87 -18.82 -15.39
N GLY A 122 0.01 -17.79 -15.34
CA GLY A 122 -1.41 -17.88 -15.63
C GLY A 122 -2.32 -18.16 -14.43
N TYR A 123 -1.77 -18.44 -13.24
CA TYR A 123 -2.56 -18.78 -12.05
C TYR A 123 -3.20 -17.57 -11.34
N GLY A 124 -2.80 -16.34 -11.68
CA GLY A 124 -3.26 -15.13 -10.99
C GLY A 124 -2.38 -14.76 -9.80
N VAL A 125 -2.83 -13.89 -8.91
CA VAL A 125 -2.05 -13.42 -7.75
C VAL A 125 -2.84 -13.67 -6.47
N ASP A 126 -2.15 -13.85 -5.35
CA ASP A 126 -2.79 -14.16 -4.07
C ASP A 126 -3.58 -12.98 -3.51
N VAL A 127 -3.11 -11.75 -3.76
CA VAL A 127 -3.81 -10.54 -3.33
C VAL A 127 -3.53 -9.34 -4.26
N VAL A 128 -4.57 -8.54 -4.50
CA VAL A 128 -4.49 -7.24 -5.17
C VAL A 128 -4.92 -6.15 -4.21
N TYR A 129 -4.00 -5.24 -3.90
CA TYR A 129 -4.29 -4.03 -3.15
C TYR A 129 -4.56 -2.88 -4.11
N ASP A 130 -5.84 -2.57 -4.31
CA ASP A 130 -6.27 -1.47 -5.14
C ASP A 130 -6.58 -0.21 -4.33
N LEU A 131 -5.75 0.82 -4.53
CA LEU A 131 -5.89 2.15 -3.93
C LEU A 131 -6.27 3.24 -4.95
N VAL A 132 -6.53 2.84 -6.20
CA VAL A 132 -6.83 3.72 -7.34
C VAL A 132 -8.31 3.61 -7.72
N GLY A 133 -8.85 2.39 -7.76
CA GLY A 133 -10.27 2.11 -7.93
C GLY A 133 -10.71 2.05 -9.40
N ARG A 134 -11.57 2.99 -9.85
CA ARG A 134 -12.31 2.84 -11.11
C ARG A 134 -11.43 2.52 -12.33
N GLN A 135 -10.25 3.13 -12.42
CA GLN A 135 -9.35 2.93 -13.58
C GLN A 135 -8.74 1.53 -13.63
N THR A 136 -8.47 0.92 -12.48
CA THR A 136 -7.87 -0.43 -12.38
C THR A 136 -8.90 -1.55 -12.52
N LEU A 137 -10.19 -1.23 -12.43
CA LEU A 137 -11.29 -2.17 -12.61
C LEU A 137 -11.92 -2.12 -14.01
N ASP A 138 -11.63 -1.09 -14.79
CA ASP A 138 -12.17 -0.93 -16.14
C ASP A 138 -11.50 -1.92 -17.12
N PRO A 139 -12.26 -2.78 -17.82
CA PRO A 139 -11.71 -3.70 -18.82
C PRO A 139 -10.91 -2.98 -19.91
N GLY A 140 -11.29 -1.74 -20.26
CA GLY A 140 -10.58 -0.93 -21.26
C GLY A 140 -9.18 -0.47 -20.83
N HIS A 141 -8.84 -0.61 -19.55
CA HIS A 141 -7.55 -0.23 -18.97
C HIS A 141 -6.75 -1.44 -18.47
N GLY A 142 -7.09 -2.65 -18.94
CA GLY A 142 -6.41 -3.88 -18.53
C GLY A 142 -6.77 -4.28 -17.10
N GLY A 143 -8.06 -4.23 -16.76
CA GLY A 143 -8.57 -4.44 -15.41
C GLY A 143 -8.08 -5.74 -14.76
N VAL A 144 -7.51 -5.60 -13.57
CA VAL A 144 -7.14 -6.73 -12.70
C VAL A 144 -8.30 -6.87 -11.72
N GLY A 145 -9.21 -7.81 -11.99
CA GLY A 145 -10.33 -8.07 -11.09
C GLY A 145 -9.80 -8.38 -9.69
N VAL A 146 -10.26 -7.62 -8.70
CA VAL A 146 -10.20 -8.02 -7.30
C VAL A 146 -11.09 -9.25 -7.20
N VAL A 147 -10.49 -10.43 -7.04
CA VAL A 147 -11.24 -11.60 -6.58
C VAL A 147 -11.21 -11.58 -5.05
#